data_AF-A0A966JD89-F1
#
_entry.id   AF-A0A966JD89-F1
#
_cell.length_a   1.000
_cell.length_b   1.000
_cell.length_c   1.000
_cell.angle_alpha   90.00
_cell.angle_beta   90.00
_cell.angle_gamma   90.00
#
_symmetry.space_group_name_H-M   'P 1'
#
loop_
_entity.id
_entity.type
_entity.pdbx_description
1 polymer ?
#
loop_
_entity_poly.entity_id
_entity_poly.type
_entity_poly.pdbx_seq_one_letter_code
_entity_poly.pdbx_strand_id
1 'polypeptide(L)'
;QRNSYQDTWTRTNRGLASFLVQSGRLEGIRDLRRGLVLDLTPVVTTALPGSATATKGWEYTAKPQYGGDVRWGVTPNLTLNATVNPDFSQVEADVGQIPGDVRFALFFPELRPFFVEGNEQIDTPNQLVYTRRIIQPQAAAKATGKVSRFDLGVLSALDNAKYSANGQDSPLFNIARMRRDLGAQNNIGFTVTDRREGANFNTVLNADGRFLLRNIYTTAYQVATSRSRTAGKSTQGDIWELSFDRAGRSYGFRNSIEGVTPSFESRAGFVPRLDYVQPQFNQRYTYFGKRGQRVEQAMFYLSGQGTWAYNDFFAAESPLETRLSLSSSLQLRGGWGLGFTPSLERFAFQPERYTTYAVETPRSATRLDT
;
A
#
# COMPACT_ATOMS: atom_id res chain seq x y z
N GLN A 1 -1.22 33.38 -12.24
CA GLN A 1 -2.11 33.89 -11.17
C GLN A 1 -3.37 33.03 -11.13
N ARG A 2 -3.61 32.27 -10.06
CA ARG A 2 -4.92 31.63 -9.83
C ARG A 2 -5.77 32.61 -9.03
N ASN A 3 -6.69 33.29 -9.68
CA ASN A 3 -7.70 34.08 -8.97
C ASN A 3 -8.70 33.08 -8.36
N SER A 4 -8.70 32.97 -7.04
CA SER A 4 -9.43 31.97 -6.25
C SER A 4 -10.92 32.33 -6.13
N TYR A 5 -11.61 32.42 -7.26
CA TYR A 5 -13.06 32.53 -7.33
C TYR A 5 -13.65 31.19 -7.80
N GLN A 6 -14.76 30.80 -7.19
CA GLN A 6 -15.45 29.57 -7.49
C GLN A 6 -16.93 29.89 -7.65
N ASP A 7 -17.42 29.79 -8.87
CA ASP A 7 -18.81 30.08 -9.21
C ASP A 7 -19.63 28.80 -9.17
N THR A 8 -20.88 28.92 -8.70
CA THR A 8 -21.83 27.82 -8.65
C THR A 8 -23.18 28.30 -9.17
N TRP A 9 -23.82 27.46 -9.99
CA TRP A 9 -25.17 27.69 -10.49
C TRP A 9 -26.25 27.23 -9.50
N THR A 10 -25.86 26.46 -8.48
CA THR A 10 -26.75 26.07 -7.38
C THR A 10 -26.44 26.86 -6.11
N ARG A 11 -27.49 27.09 -5.31
CA ARG A 11 -27.33 27.72 -4.01
C ARG A 11 -26.46 26.83 -3.12
N THR A 12 -25.37 27.37 -2.59
CA THR A 12 -24.48 26.63 -1.71
C THR A 12 -24.35 27.31 -0.35
N ASN A 13 -24.42 26.52 0.71
CA ASN A 13 -24.17 26.96 2.08
C ASN A 13 -22.70 26.73 2.44
N ARG A 14 -21.98 27.83 2.70
CA ARG A 14 -20.56 27.81 3.10
C ARG A 14 -20.32 27.22 4.49
N GLY A 15 -21.37 27.08 5.32
CA GLY A 15 -21.29 26.49 6.66
C GLY A 15 -21.37 24.96 6.70
N LEU A 16 -21.61 24.30 5.55
CA LEU A 16 -21.60 22.84 5.45
C LEU A 16 -20.21 22.34 5.02
N ALA A 17 -19.77 21.22 5.62
CA ALA A 17 -18.42 20.68 5.44
C ALA A 17 -18.14 20.13 4.02
N SER A 18 -19.17 19.87 3.21
CA SER A 18 -19.00 19.34 1.85
C SER A 18 -19.79 20.15 0.83
N PHE A 19 -19.07 20.68 -0.15
CA PHE A 19 -19.63 21.32 -1.34
C PHE A 19 -20.16 20.30 -2.35
N LEU A 20 -19.58 19.09 -2.39
CA LEU A 20 -19.97 18.04 -3.34
C LEU A 20 -21.41 17.56 -3.09
N VAL A 21 -21.83 17.44 -1.84
CA VAL A 21 -23.20 17.03 -1.46
C VAL A 21 -24.24 18.10 -1.84
N GLN A 22 -23.81 19.35 -2.02
CA GLN A 22 -24.66 20.49 -2.37
C GLN A 22 -24.62 20.80 -3.89
N SER A 23 -23.94 19.95 -4.67
CA SER A 23 -23.82 20.14 -6.11
C SER A 23 -25.18 19.95 -6.79
N GLY A 24 -25.46 20.78 -7.80
CA GLY A 24 -26.66 20.61 -8.62
C GLY A 24 -26.63 19.33 -9.43
N ARG A 25 -27.79 18.68 -9.57
CA ARG A 25 -27.95 17.56 -10.48
C ARG A 25 -28.25 18.10 -11.88
N LEU A 26 -27.35 17.87 -12.81
CA LEU A 26 -27.58 18.15 -14.22
C LEU A 26 -28.35 16.98 -14.82
N GLU A 27 -29.63 17.20 -15.11
CA GLU A 27 -30.53 16.21 -15.71
C GLU A 27 -30.89 16.61 -17.14
N GLY A 28 -31.41 15.67 -17.93
CA GLY A 28 -31.91 15.97 -19.28
C GLY A 28 -30.85 16.02 -20.38
N ILE A 29 -29.57 15.75 -20.08
CA ILE A 29 -28.57 15.52 -21.12
C ILE A 29 -28.87 14.16 -21.79
N ARG A 30 -29.26 14.19 -23.05
CA ARG A 30 -29.60 13.03 -23.88
C ARG A 30 -28.77 13.05 -25.15
N ASP A 31 -28.74 11.94 -25.87
CA ASP A 31 -28.11 11.80 -27.19
C ASP A 31 -26.59 12.10 -27.24
N LEU A 32 -25.90 11.99 -26.09
CA LEU A 32 -24.44 12.02 -26.06
C LEU A 32 -23.90 10.80 -26.80
N ARG A 33 -23.29 11.05 -27.97
CA ARG A 33 -22.57 10.03 -28.71
C ARG A 33 -21.15 9.94 -28.17
N ARG A 34 -20.81 8.79 -27.61
CA ARG A 34 -19.45 8.50 -27.19
C ARG A 34 -18.56 8.33 -28.43
N GLY A 35 -17.51 9.13 -28.51
CA GLY A 35 -16.43 8.94 -29.48
C GLY A 35 -15.48 7.81 -29.07
N LEU A 36 -14.60 7.42 -30.00
CA LEU A 36 -13.46 6.57 -29.69
C LEU A 36 -12.51 7.30 -28.74
N VAL A 37 -12.21 6.68 -27.59
CA VAL A 37 -11.18 7.16 -26.65
C VAL A 37 -10.00 6.21 -26.76
N LEU A 38 -9.06 6.52 -27.66
CA LEU A 38 -7.89 5.71 -27.94
C LEU A 38 -6.66 6.62 -28.06
N ASP A 39 -5.70 6.42 -27.18
CA ASP A 39 -4.38 7.06 -27.24
C ASP A 39 -3.35 5.99 -27.63
N LEU A 40 -2.51 6.31 -28.62
CA LEU A 40 -1.40 5.48 -29.08
C LEU A 40 -0.12 6.31 -29.00
N THR A 41 0.86 5.83 -28.23
CA THR A 41 2.09 6.55 -27.95
C THR A 41 3.29 5.68 -28.33
N PRO A 42 3.75 5.71 -29.60
CA PRO A 42 4.94 4.97 -30.01
C PRO A 42 6.21 5.64 -29.47
N VAL A 43 7.21 4.85 -29.09
CA VAL A 43 8.49 5.32 -28.56
C VAL A 43 9.64 4.66 -29.32
N VAL A 44 10.61 5.48 -29.74
CA VAL A 44 11.86 5.02 -30.33
C VAL A 44 13.00 5.74 -29.64
N THR A 45 13.86 4.99 -28.98
CA THR A 45 15.04 5.51 -28.28
C THR A 45 16.28 4.92 -28.91
N THR A 46 17.30 5.73 -29.18
CA THR A 46 18.56 5.24 -29.74
C THR A 46 19.73 5.74 -28.91
N ALA A 47 20.69 4.86 -28.65
CA ALA A 47 21.95 5.20 -28.00
C ALA A 47 23.12 4.85 -28.93
N LEU A 48 24.15 5.70 -28.92
CA LEU A 48 25.42 5.51 -29.64
C LEU A 48 26.57 5.42 -28.63
N PRO A 49 26.65 4.35 -27.81
CA PRO A 49 27.79 4.14 -26.92
C PRO A 49 29.08 4.07 -27.74
N GLY A 50 30.06 4.89 -27.36
CA GLY A 50 31.41 4.85 -27.89
C GLY A 50 32.32 4.01 -26.98
N SER A 51 33.14 3.14 -27.56
CA SER A 51 34.25 2.49 -26.86
C SER A 51 35.57 2.82 -27.54
N ALA A 52 36.59 3.16 -26.76
CA ALA A 52 37.93 3.38 -27.30
C ALA A 52 38.57 2.04 -27.70
N THR A 53 39.08 1.96 -28.93
CA THR A 53 39.76 0.78 -29.46
C THR A 53 41.25 1.07 -29.61
N ALA A 54 42.09 0.12 -29.22
CA ALA A 54 43.55 0.28 -29.15
C ALA A 54 44.23 0.72 -30.47
N THR A 55 43.56 0.54 -31.62
CA THR A 55 44.15 0.76 -32.95
C THR A 55 43.32 1.65 -33.88
N LYS A 56 42.09 2.03 -33.53
CA LYS A 56 41.14 2.69 -34.48
C LYS A 56 40.36 3.90 -33.92
N GLY A 57 40.71 4.43 -32.74
CA GLY A 57 39.97 5.55 -32.14
C GLY A 57 38.69 5.10 -31.42
N TRP A 58 37.62 5.89 -31.44
CA TRP A 58 36.33 5.56 -30.83
C TRP A 58 35.43 4.77 -31.80
N GLU A 59 34.95 3.61 -31.38
CA GLU A 59 33.96 2.79 -32.10
C GLU A 59 32.57 3.04 -31.52
N TYR A 60 31.61 3.43 -32.36
CA TYR A 60 30.23 3.69 -31.95
C TYR A 60 29.31 2.60 -32.49
N THR A 61 28.56 1.93 -31.61
CA THR A 61 27.55 0.94 -32.00
C THR A 61 26.16 1.44 -31.66
N ALA A 62 25.30 1.67 -32.65
CA ALA A 62 23.91 2.06 -32.43
C ALA A 62 23.11 0.92 -31.78
N LYS A 63 22.34 1.24 -30.73
CA LYS A 63 21.41 0.32 -30.08
C LYS A 63 20.00 0.94 -30.05
N PRO A 64 19.24 0.88 -31.16
CA PRO A 64 17.87 1.36 -31.17
C PRO A 64 16.98 0.44 -30.32
N GLN A 65 16.06 1.06 -29.60
CA GLN A 65 15.05 0.45 -28.76
C GLN A 65 13.68 0.96 -29.21
N TYR A 66 12.72 0.05 -29.28
CA TYR A 66 11.35 0.33 -29.67
C TYR A 66 10.42 -0.02 -28.53
N GLY A 67 9.44 0.84 -28.31
CA GLY A 67 8.39 0.62 -27.34
C GLY A 67 7.13 1.39 -27.73
N GLY A 68 6.16 1.34 -26.85
CA GLY A 68 4.99 2.18 -26.96
C GLY A 68 3.86 1.75 -26.06
N ASP A 69 2.94 2.68 -25.89
CA ASP A 69 1.80 2.55 -25.02
C ASP A 69 0.50 2.67 -25.80
N VAL A 70 -0.52 1.95 -25.36
CA VAL A 70 -1.89 2.03 -25.85
C VAL A 70 -2.80 2.25 -24.65
N ARG A 71 -3.66 3.25 -24.73
CA ARG A 71 -4.75 3.46 -23.79
C ARG A 71 -6.06 3.47 -24.56
N TRP A 72 -6.96 2.58 -24.18
CA TRP A 72 -8.28 2.46 -24.80
C TRP A 72 -9.36 2.52 -23.73
N GLY A 73 -10.13 3.60 -23.72
CA GLY A 73 -11.40 3.62 -23.00
C GLY A 73 -12.36 2.67 -23.72
N VAL A 74 -12.64 1.49 -23.15
CA VAL A 74 -13.60 0.53 -23.72
C VAL A 74 -15.02 0.96 -23.39
N THR A 75 -15.25 1.43 -22.16
CA THR A 75 -16.51 2.07 -21.74
C THR A 75 -16.20 3.37 -20.97
N PRO A 76 -17.17 4.24 -20.66
CA PRO A 76 -16.92 5.43 -19.82
C PRO A 76 -16.28 5.11 -18.46
N ASN A 77 -16.45 3.88 -17.98
CA ASN A 77 -15.97 3.43 -16.68
C ASN A 77 -14.98 2.27 -16.79
N LEU A 78 -14.49 1.91 -17.97
CA LEU A 78 -13.55 0.79 -18.16
C LEU A 78 -12.46 1.19 -19.14
N THR A 79 -11.22 1.12 -18.70
CA THR A 79 -10.03 1.46 -19.49
C THR A 79 -9.14 0.23 -19.61
N LEU A 80 -8.64 0.00 -20.82
CA LEU A 80 -7.56 -0.94 -21.12
C LEU A 80 -6.29 -0.13 -21.38
N ASN A 81 -5.21 -0.51 -20.72
CA ASN A 81 -3.87 0.05 -20.93
C ASN A 81 -2.93 -1.10 -21.32
N ALA A 82 -2.11 -0.92 -22.34
CA ALA A 82 -1.07 -1.87 -22.70
C ALA A 82 0.23 -1.13 -23.01
N THR A 83 1.35 -1.76 -22.74
CA THR A 83 2.68 -1.21 -22.99
C THR A 83 3.64 -2.30 -23.42
N VAL A 84 4.57 -1.94 -24.30
CA VAL A 84 5.72 -2.75 -24.68
C VAL A 84 6.96 -1.88 -24.51
N ASN A 85 7.95 -2.37 -23.75
CA ASN A 85 9.17 -1.65 -23.39
C ASN A 85 8.90 -0.18 -22.98
N PRO A 86 8.09 0.06 -21.93
CA PRO A 86 7.80 1.41 -21.45
C PRO A 86 9.08 2.18 -21.12
N ASP A 87 9.09 3.46 -21.45
CA ASP A 87 10.15 4.38 -21.07
C ASP A 87 9.88 4.96 -19.67
N PHE A 88 10.70 4.59 -18.69
CA PHE A 88 10.65 5.14 -17.33
C PHE A 88 11.70 6.22 -17.07
N SER A 89 12.46 6.64 -18.09
CA SER A 89 13.50 7.67 -17.93
C SER A 89 12.95 9.04 -17.51
N GLN A 90 11.65 9.27 -17.71
CA GLN A 90 10.95 10.51 -17.39
C GLN A 90 10.33 10.54 -16.00
N VAL A 91 10.47 9.45 -15.24
CA VAL A 91 9.92 9.33 -13.89
C VAL A 91 10.92 9.93 -12.90
N GLU A 92 10.41 10.71 -11.95
CA GLU A 92 11.23 11.28 -10.88
C GLU A 92 11.98 10.18 -10.13
N ALA A 93 13.25 10.42 -9.84
CA ALA A 93 14.04 9.50 -9.04
C ALA A 93 13.45 9.38 -7.64
N ASP A 94 13.58 8.19 -7.04
CA ASP A 94 13.10 7.99 -5.67
C ASP A 94 13.82 8.92 -4.71
N VAL A 95 13.04 9.62 -3.88
CA VAL A 95 13.58 10.36 -2.75
C VAL A 95 14.24 9.35 -1.81
N GLY A 96 15.54 9.52 -1.56
CA GLY A 96 16.28 8.66 -0.64
C GLY A 96 15.63 8.67 0.74
N GLN A 97 15.14 7.51 1.18
CA GLN A 97 14.67 7.33 2.55
C GLN A 97 15.81 6.80 3.41
N ILE A 98 16.05 7.44 4.56
CA ILE A 98 16.98 6.93 5.57
C ILE A 98 16.20 5.90 6.40
N PRO A 99 16.56 4.60 6.38
CA PRO A 99 15.83 3.60 7.15
C PRO A 99 15.98 3.90 8.65
N GLY A 100 14.87 4.02 9.37
CA GLY A 100 14.88 3.97 10.83
C GLY A 100 15.20 2.57 11.37
N ASP A 101 14.92 1.54 10.57
CA ASP A 101 15.26 0.14 10.83
C ASP A 101 15.78 -0.50 9.53
N VAL A 102 17.07 -0.83 9.51
CA VAL A 102 17.76 -1.40 8.34
C VAL A 102 17.35 -2.86 8.04
N ARG A 103 16.59 -3.51 8.92
CA ARG A 103 16.15 -4.91 8.74
C ARG A 103 15.00 -5.04 7.75
N PHE A 104 14.31 -3.94 7.46
CA PHE A 104 13.15 -3.93 6.57
C PHE A 104 13.47 -3.15 5.30
N ALA A 105 13.01 -3.68 4.17
CA ALA A 105 13.07 -2.95 2.92
C ALA A 105 12.29 -1.63 3.03
N LEU A 106 12.70 -0.64 2.25
CA LEU A 106 12.02 0.65 2.15
C LEU A 106 10.82 0.55 1.19
N PHE A 107 9.71 1.18 1.56
CA PHE A 107 8.56 1.31 0.70
C PHE A 107 8.67 2.60 -0.13
N PHE A 108 8.46 2.49 -1.45
CA PHE A 108 8.47 3.63 -2.37
C PHE A 108 7.13 3.71 -3.11
N PRO A 109 6.44 4.86 -3.12
CA PRO A 109 5.19 5.02 -3.86
C PRO A 109 5.43 4.78 -5.36
N GLU A 110 4.47 4.21 -6.08
CA GLU A 110 4.58 4.06 -7.53
C GLU A 110 4.44 5.41 -8.23
N LEU A 111 5.37 5.73 -9.13
CA LEU A 111 5.40 6.99 -9.89
C LEU A 111 5.37 6.78 -11.41
N ARG A 112 5.54 5.53 -11.87
CA ARG A 112 5.56 5.23 -13.30
C ARG A 112 4.13 5.32 -13.86
N PRO A 113 3.86 6.19 -14.87
CA PRO A 113 2.51 6.51 -15.31
C PRO A 113 1.63 5.29 -15.61
N PHE A 114 2.18 4.28 -16.30
CA PHE A 114 1.47 3.04 -16.62
C PHE A 114 0.93 2.33 -15.37
N PHE A 115 1.67 2.30 -14.27
CA PHE A 115 1.25 1.61 -13.04
C PHE A 115 0.36 2.49 -12.16
N VAL A 116 0.57 3.81 -12.15
CA VAL A 116 -0.23 4.78 -11.38
C VAL A 116 -1.68 4.83 -11.83
N GLU A 117 -1.95 4.86 -13.15
CA GLU A 117 -3.32 5.05 -13.65
C GLU A 117 -4.21 3.85 -13.29
N GLY A 118 -5.21 4.02 -12.43
CA GLY A 118 -6.09 2.92 -12.04
C GLY A 118 -5.47 1.94 -11.04
N ASN A 119 -4.43 2.36 -10.32
CA ASN A 119 -3.86 1.56 -9.23
C ASN A 119 -4.88 1.32 -8.09
N GLU A 120 -5.80 2.26 -7.90
CA GLU A 120 -6.84 2.17 -6.88
C GLU A 120 -7.82 1.00 -7.07
N GLN A 121 -7.92 0.43 -8.29
CA GLN A 121 -8.73 -0.75 -8.55
C GLN A 121 -8.03 -2.07 -8.19
N ILE A 122 -6.70 -2.07 -8.07
CA ILE A 122 -5.92 -3.26 -7.69
C ILE A 122 -5.34 -3.20 -6.27
N ASP A 123 -5.37 -2.02 -5.63
CA ASP A 123 -4.87 -1.82 -4.27
C ASP A 123 -5.59 -2.67 -3.21
N THR A 124 -4.85 -3.11 -2.21
CA THR A 124 -5.30 -4.03 -1.15
C THR A 124 -4.78 -3.57 0.20
N PRO A 125 -5.50 -3.84 1.32
CA PRO A 125 -4.90 -3.69 2.63
C PRO A 125 -3.68 -4.63 2.78
N ASN A 126 -2.79 -4.31 3.74
CA ASN A 126 -1.49 -4.99 3.91
C ASN A 126 -0.60 -5.06 2.64
N GLN A 127 -0.81 -4.18 1.66
CA GLN A 127 0.05 -4.01 0.48
C GLN A 127 0.35 -5.34 -0.27
N LEU A 128 -0.65 -6.21 -0.42
CA LEU A 128 -0.51 -7.47 -1.16
C LEU A 128 -0.27 -7.25 -2.67
N VAL A 129 -0.48 -6.04 -3.16
CA VAL A 129 -0.10 -5.56 -4.49
C VAL A 129 0.88 -4.41 -4.36
N TYR A 130 2.07 -4.57 -4.94
CA TYR A 130 3.11 -3.55 -4.98
C TYR A 130 3.79 -3.58 -6.36
N THR A 131 3.32 -2.73 -7.27
CA THR A 131 3.73 -2.72 -8.69
C THR A 131 5.22 -2.46 -8.91
N ARG A 132 5.91 -1.87 -7.93
CA ARG A 132 7.38 -1.75 -7.94
C ARG A 132 8.13 -3.07 -7.89
N ARG A 133 7.45 -4.18 -7.58
CA ARG A 133 7.99 -5.54 -7.78
C ARG A 133 8.21 -5.89 -9.25
N ILE A 134 7.51 -5.21 -10.15
CA ILE A 134 7.70 -5.29 -11.60
C ILE A 134 8.71 -4.21 -11.96
N ILE A 135 9.97 -4.58 -12.19
CA ILE A 135 11.09 -3.63 -12.23
C ILE A 135 11.19 -2.99 -13.62
N GLN A 136 11.31 -3.79 -14.67
CA GLN A 136 11.42 -3.32 -16.05
C GLN A 136 10.61 -4.24 -16.98
N PRO A 137 9.27 -4.08 -17.00
CA PRO A 137 8.40 -4.86 -17.88
C PRO A 137 8.87 -4.76 -19.34
N GLN A 138 8.98 -5.91 -19.99
CA GLN A 138 9.12 -5.99 -21.45
C GLN A 138 7.76 -5.74 -22.12
N ALA A 139 6.69 -6.22 -21.49
CA ALA A 139 5.32 -5.94 -21.88
C ALA A 139 4.40 -6.01 -20.67
N ALA A 140 3.37 -5.19 -20.64
CA ALA A 140 2.32 -5.27 -19.64
C ALA A 140 0.97 -4.84 -20.21
N ALA A 141 -0.10 -5.41 -19.67
CA ALA A 141 -1.47 -5.06 -19.99
C ALA A 141 -2.29 -4.95 -18.71
N LYS A 142 -3.19 -3.97 -18.67
CA LYS A 142 -4.02 -3.66 -17.52
C LYS A 142 -5.44 -3.32 -17.98
N ALA A 143 -6.43 -3.80 -17.23
CA ALA A 143 -7.83 -3.47 -17.39
C ALA A 143 -8.38 -2.99 -16.06
N THR A 144 -8.82 -1.74 -15.96
CA THR A 144 -9.30 -1.16 -14.71
C THR A 144 -10.60 -0.39 -14.90
N GLY A 145 -11.48 -0.51 -13.92
CA GLY A 145 -12.68 0.31 -13.81
C GLY A 145 -13.93 -0.45 -13.39
N LYS A 146 -15.09 0.20 -13.49
CA LYS A 146 -16.38 -0.35 -13.07
C LYS A 146 -17.14 -1.01 -14.21
N VAL A 147 -17.49 -2.28 -14.00
CA VAL A 147 -18.38 -3.06 -14.86
C VAL A 147 -19.61 -3.44 -14.07
N SER A 148 -20.77 -2.86 -14.43
CA SER A 148 -22.02 -2.99 -13.66
C SER A 148 -21.83 -2.55 -12.20
N ARG A 149 -21.98 -3.46 -11.25
CA ARG A 149 -21.84 -3.26 -9.79
C ARG A 149 -20.46 -3.66 -9.24
N PHE A 150 -19.54 -4.04 -10.12
CA PHE A 150 -18.21 -4.50 -9.73
C PHE A 150 -17.16 -3.49 -10.16
N ASP A 151 -16.25 -3.23 -9.26
CA ASP A 151 -15.01 -2.53 -9.51
C ASP A 151 -13.93 -3.59 -9.77
N LEU A 152 -13.34 -3.56 -10.97
CA LEU A 152 -12.44 -4.59 -11.46
C LEU A 152 -11.08 -3.98 -11.77
N GLY A 153 -10.02 -4.67 -11.38
CA GLY A 153 -8.65 -4.36 -11.78
C GLY A 153 -7.93 -5.65 -12.15
N VAL A 154 -7.40 -5.73 -13.35
CA VAL A 154 -6.57 -6.85 -13.82
C VAL A 154 -5.29 -6.28 -14.39
N LEU A 155 -4.14 -6.82 -14.00
CA LEU A 155 -2.82 -6.44 -14.50
C LEU A 155 -2.03 -7.72 -14.79
N SER A 156 -1.45 -7.81 -15.98
CA SER A 156 -0.48 -8.84 -16.35
C SER A 156 0.78 -8.15 -16.86
N ALA A 157 1.95 -8.55 -16.38
CA ALA A 157 3.22 -7.95 -16.76
C ALA A 157 4.31 -9.02 -16.85
N LEU A 158 5.02 -9.04 -17.99
CA LEU A 158 6.21 -9.85 -18.19
C LEU A 158 7.44 -8.96 -17.95
N ASP A 159 8.19 -9.27 -16.91
CA ASP A 159 9.38 -8.53 -16.49
C ASP A 159 10.65 -9.08 -17.13
N ASN A 160 11.69 -8.27 -17.20
CA ASN A 160 12.95 -8.65 -17.82
C ASN A 160 13.67 -9.74 -16.99
N ALA A 161 14.10 -10.83 -17.66
CA ALA A 161 14.86 -11.93 -17.05
C ALA A 161 16.08 -11.48 -16.24
N LYS A 162 16.72 -10.34 -16.55
CA LYS A 162 17.87 -9.84 -15.79
C LYS A 162 17.55 -9.49 -14.33
N TYR A 163 16.27 -9.30 -13.99
CA TYR A 163 15.79 -9.03 -12.64
C TYR A 163 15.17 -10.26 -11.96
N SER A 164 15.31 -11.43 -12.60
CA SER A 164 14.92 -12.70 -12.04
C SER A 164 15.99 -13.21 -11.07
N ALA A 165 15.64 -14.17 -10.21
CA ALA A 165 16.57 -14.75 -9.26
C ALA A 165 17.72 -15.52 -9.93
N ASN A 166 17.48 -16.07 -11.13
CA ASN A 166 18.48 -16.82 -11.90
C ASN A 166 19.06 -16.03 -13.09
N GLY A 167 18.52 -14.86 -13.40
CA GLY A 167 18.94 -14.04 -14.55
C GLY A 167 18.51 -14.59 -15.92
N GLN A 168 17.72 -15.67 -15.96
CA GLN A 168 17.39 -16.42 -17.19
C GLN A 168 15.89 -16.43 -17.50
N ASP A 169 15.05 -16.66 -16.50
CA ASP A 169 13.60 -16.74 -16.67
C ASP A 169 12.94 -15.37 -16.50
N SER A 170 12.12 -14.94 -17.46
CA SER A 170 11.37 -13.68 -17.35
C SER A 170 10.23 -13.81 -16.34
N PRO A 171 10.20 -13.04 -15.23
CA PRO A 171 9.13 -13.13 -14.25
C PRO A 171 7.79 -12.66 -14.82
N LEU A 172 6.75 -13.47 -14.69
CA LEU A 172 5.38 -13.11 -15.07
C LEU A 172 4.58 -12.77 -13.81
N PHE A 173 4.01 -11.58 -13.77
CA PHE A 173 3.10 -11.12 -12.73
C PHE A 173 1.68 -11.09 -13.26
N ASN A 174 0.74 -11.67 -12.54
CA ASN A 174 -0.70 -11.57 -12.79
C ASN A 174 -1.39 -11.13 -11.50
N ILE A 175 -2.15 -10.05 -11.58
CA ILE A 175 -2.92 -9.49 -10.46
C ILE A 175 -4.35 -9.34 -10.96
N ALA A 176 -5.31 -9.81 -10.18
CA ALA A 176 -6.72 -9.54 -10.43
C ALA A 176 -7.43 -9.23 -9.12
N ARG A 177 -8.21 -8.16 -9.12
CA ARG A 177 -9.03 -7.71 -8.00
C ARG A 177 -10.45 -7.44 -8.47
N MET A 178 -11.40 -7.88 -7.65
CA MET A 178 -12.81 -7.59 -7.80
C MET A 178 -13.34 -7.07 -6.48
N ARG A 179 -13.94 -5.88 -6.51
CA ARG A 179 -14.62 -5.27 -5.37
C ARG A 179 -16.08 -4.99 -5.71
N ARG A 180 -16.96 -5.12 -4.72
CA ARG A 180 -18.37 -4.76 -4.84
C ARG A 180 -18.77 -3.85 -3.70
N ASP A 181 -19.37 -2.71 -4.06
CA ASP A 181 -20.02 -1.81 -3.10
C ASP A 181 -21.37 -2.43 -2.67
N LEU A 182 -21.59 -2.52 -1.36
CA LEU A 182 -22.80 -3.05 -0.73
C LEU A 182 -23.57 -1.90 -0.07
N GLY A 183 -24.35 -1.19 -0.87
CA GLY A 183 -24.96 0.08 -0.46
C GLY A 183 -23.97 1.23 -0.58
N ALA A 184 -24.13 2.28 0.24
CA ALA A 184 -23.36 3.51 0.08
C ALA A 184 -21.99 3.50 0.77
N GLN A 185 -21.77 2.66 1.79
CA GLN A 185 -20.63 2.78 2.70
C GLN A 185 -19.98 1.44 3.10
N ASN A 186 -20.44 0.33 2.52
CA ASN A 186 -19.89 -1.00 2.75
C ASN A 186 -19.32 -1.57 1.47
N ASN A 187 -18.30 -2.42 1.58
CA ASN A 187 -17.75 -3.13 0.44
C ASN A 187 -17.17 -4.48 0.84
N ILE A 188 -17.01 -5.33 -0.16
CA ILE A 188 -16.26 -6.59 -0.10
C ILE A 188 -15.34 -6.67 -1.31
N GLY A 189 -14.15 -7.21 -1.13
CA GLY A 189 -13.09 -7.32 -2.11
C GLY A 189 -12.46 -8.71 -2.12
N PHE A 190 -12.07 -9.16 -3.30
CA PHE A 190 -11.27 -10.36 -3.51
C PHE A 190 -10.11 -10.01 -4.42
N THR A 191 -8.90 -10.46 -4.05
CA THR A 191 -7.70 -10.29 -4.88
C THR A 191 -6.98 -11.62 -5.03
N VAL A 192 -6.46 -11.85 -6.23
CA VAL A 192 -5.41 -12.85 -6.48
C VAL A 192 -4.18 -12.14 -7.00
N THR A 193 -3.02 -12.52 -6.48
CA THR A 193 -1.73 -12.17 -7.06
C THR A 193 -0.97 -13.46 -7.36
N ASP A 194 -0.29 -13.50 -8.50
CA ASP A 194 0.50 -14.63 -8.96
C ASP A 194 1.79 -14.10 -9.58
N ARG A 195 2.93 -14.57 -9.09
CA ARG A 195 4.25 -14.34 -9.69
C ARG A 195 4.85 -15.68 -10.06
N ARG A 196 5.24 -15.86 -11.33
CA ARG A 196 5.89 -17.10 -11.84
C ARG A 196 7.22 -16.80 -12.49
N GLU A 197 8.17 -17.70 -12.32
CA GLU A 197 9.52 -17.61 -12.88
C GLU A 197 10.09 -19.03 -12.99
N GLY A 198 10.18 -19.56 -14.22
CA GLY A 198 10.55 -20.95 -14.44
C GLY A 198 9.66 -21.91 -13.63
N ALA A 199 10.28 -22.74 -12.78
CA ALA A 199 9.56 -23.63 -11.87
C ALA A 199 9.06 -22.94 -10.57
N ASN A 200 9.50 -21.73 -10.27
CA ASN A 200 9.15 -21.02 -9.05
C ASN A 200 7.84 -20.26 -9.20
N PHE A 201 7.04 -20.22 -8.13
CA PHE A 201 5.84 -19.40 -8.10
C PHE A 201 5.53 -18.88 -6.70
N ASN A 202 4.73 -17.82 -6.63
CA ASN A 202 4.06 -17.37 -5.43
C ASN A 202 2.66 -16.90 -5.82
N THR A 203 1.64 -17.48 -5.21
CA THR A 203 0.24 -17.12 -5.42
C THR A 203 -0.36 -16.70 -4.08
N VAL A 204 -0.97 -15.53 -4.01
CA VAL A 204 -1.69 -15.03 -2.83
C VAL A 204 -3.17 -14.87 -3.18
N LEU A 205 -4.04 -15.42 -2.33
CA LEU A 205 -5.48 -15.22 -2.38
C LEU A 205 -5.90 -14.37 -1.19
N ASN A 206 -6.67 -13.32 -1.42
CA ASN A 206 -7.07 -12.35 -0.42
C ASN A 206 -8.58 -12.08 -0.49
N ALA A 207 -9.20 -11.96 0.68
CA ALA A 207 -10.53 -11.42 0.85
C ALA A 207 -10.50 -10.31 1.90
N ASP A 208 -11.10 -9.17 1.58
CA ASP A 208 -11.18 -8.01 2.45
C ASP A 208 -12.57 -7.38 2.40
N GLY A 209 -12.90 -6.56 3.39
CA GLY A 209 -14.15 -5.83 3.39
C GLY A 209 -14.25 -4.83 4.52
N ARG A 210 -15.17 -3.89 4.34
CA ARG A 210 -15.48 -2.85 5.32
C ARG A 210 -16.98 -2.67 5.44
N PHE A 211 -17.48 -2.66 6.67
CA PHE A 211 -18.88 -2.47 6.99
C PHE A 211 -19.06 -1.33 7.99
N LEU A 212 -20.02 -0.45 7.74
CA LEU A 212 -20.48 0.62 8.62
C LEU A 212 -21.88 0.28 9.13
N LEU A 213 -22.00 0.12 10.44
CA LEU A 213 -23.24 -0.16 11.15
C LEU A 213 -23.67 1.06 11.98
N ARG A 214 -24.95 1.43 11.89
CA ARG A 214 -25.56 2.54 12.64
C ARG A 214 -24.81 3.88 12.49
N ASN A 215 -24.12 4.08 11.36
CA ASN A 215 -23.32 5.27 11.02
C ASN A 215 -22.18 5.62 11.99
N ILE A 216 -21.88 4.76 12.98
CA ILE A 216 -20.86 5.03 14.00
C ILE A 216 -19.94 3.85 14.28
N TYR A 217 -20.33 2.61 13.93
CA TYR A 217 -19.50 1.42 14.13
C TYR A 217 -18.93 0.98 12.79
N THR A 218 -17.60 0.91 12.66
CA THR A 218 -16.95 0.36 11.47
C THR A 218 -16.30 -0.96 11.83
N THR A 219 -16.49 -1.97 11.01
CA THR A 219 -15.72 -3.22 11.05
C THR A 219 -15.00 -3.35 9.72
N ALA A 220 -13.69 -3.60 9.73
CA ALA A 220 -12.97 -4.01 8.54
C ALA A 220 -12.19 -5.28 8.81
N TYR A 221 -12.05 -6.12 7.79
CA TYR A 221 -11.32 -7.36 7.89
C TYR A 221 -10.47 -7.58 6.64
N GLN A 222 -9.40 -8.34 6.81
CA GLN A 222 -8.63 -8.93 5.73
C GLN A 222 -8.22 -10.34 6.12
N VAL A 223 -8.31 -11.27 5.18
CA VAL A 223 -7.72 -12.60 5.30
C VAL A 223 -7.06 -12.94 3.98
N ALA A 224 -5.80 -13.36 4.02
CA ALA A 224 -5.12 -13.84 2.83
C ALA A 224 -4.23 -15.04 3.13
N THR A 225 -4.12 -15.91 2.14
CA THR A 225 -3.26 -17.09 2.18
C THR A 225 -2.32 -17.06 0.99
N SER A 226 -1.09 -17.49 1.22
CA SER A 226 -0.03 -17.55 0.23
C SER A 226 0.40 -19.00 0.02
N ARG A 227 0.67 -19.37 -1.23
CA ARG A 227 1.35 -20.61 -1.58
C ARG A 227 2.52 -20.27 -2.47
N SER A 228 3.70 -20.72 -2.06
CA SER A 228 4.94 -20.52 -2.81
C SER A 228 5.64 -21.82 -3.12
N ARG A 229 6.40 -21.81 -4.21
CA ARG A 229 7.44 -22.80 -4.50
C ARG A 229 8.71 -22.09 -4.93
N THR A 230 9.80 -22.42 -4.25
CA THR A 230 11.14 -21.88 -4.54
C THR A 230 12.17 -22.97 -4.45
N ALA A 231 12.94 -23.19 -5.52
CA ALA A 231 13.97 -24.23 -5.57
C ALA A 231 13.46 -25.62 -5.10
N GLY A 232 12.24 -25.98 -5.52
CA GLY A 232 11.59 -27.25 -5.16
C GLY A 232 10.91 -27.29 -3.78
N LYS A 233 11.19 -26.34 -2.88
CA LYS A 233 10.53 -26.26 -1.57
C LYS A 233 9.21 -25.50 -1.68
N SER A 234 8.13 -26.10 -1.17
CA SER A 234 6.82 -25.43 -1.08
C SER A 234 6.60 -24.88 0.33
N THR A 235 6.03 -23.69 0.42
CA THR A 235 5.61 -23.07 1.68
C THR A 235 4.19 -22.54 1.55
N GLN A 236 3.50 -22.47 2.68
CA GLN A 236 2.20 -21.85 2.81
C GLN A 236 2.20 -21.00 4.07
N GLY A 237 1.53 -19.87 4.01
CA GLY A 237 1.31 -19.04 5.19
C GLY A 237 0.14 -18.12 4.98
N ASP A 238 -0.34 -17.56 6.07
CA ASP A 238 -1.52 -16.73 6.14
C ASP A 238 -1.21 -15.37 6.77
N ILE A 239 -2.01 -14.38 6.39
CA ILE A 239 -2.14 -13.07 7.03
C ILE A 239 -3.62 -12.82 7.31
N TRP A 240 -3.91 -12.23 8.45
CA TRP A 240 -5.26 -11.83 8.82
C TRP A 240 -5.25 -10.55 9.63
N GLU A 241 -6.30 -9.75 9.46
CA GLU A 241 -6.52 -8.51 10.19
C GLU A 241 -8.02 -8.36 10.48
N LEU A 242 -8.33 -7.92 11.69
CA LEU A 242 -9.67 -7.49 12.08
C LEU A 242 -9.56 -6.14 12.79
N SER A 243 -10.34 -5.17 12.35
CA SER A 243 -10.52 -3.88 13.03
C SER A 243 -11.99 -3.65 13.37
N PHE A 244 -12.20 -3.05 14.54
CA PHE A 244 -13.50 -2.61 15.02
C PHE A 244 -13.38 -1.23 15.66
N ASP A 245 -14.10 -0.28 15.07
CA ASP A 245 -14.07 1.12 15.44
C ASP A 245 -15.45 1.62 15.86
N ARG A 246 -15.46 2.59 16.78
CA ARG A 246 -16.63 3.40 17.11
C ARG A 246 -16.29 4.88 17.04
N ALA A 247 -16.96 5.63 16.17
CA ALA A 247 -16.78 7.06 15.97
C ALA A 247 -17.81 7.90 16.76
N GLY A 248 -17.95 7.65 18.07
CA GLY A 248 -18.87 8.42 18.91
C GLY A 248 -18.32 9.78 19.35
N ARG A 249 -19.21 10.73 19.67
CA ARG A 249 -18.84 12.08 20.12
C ARG A 249 -18.05 12.07 21.44
N SER A 250 -18.65 11.50 22.49
CA SER A 250 -18.06 11.47 23.84
C SER A 250 -17.26 10.22 24.16
N TYR A 251 -17.48 9.14 23.41
CA TYR A 251 -16.69 7.93 23.55
C TYR A 251 -16.45 7.37 22.15
N GLY A 252 -15.23 6.95 21.86
CA GLY A 252 -14.89 6.26 20.64
C GLY A 252 -13.75 5.29 20.89
N PHE A 253 -13.63 4.30 20.04
CA PHE A 253 -12.52 3.36 20.11
C PHE A 253 -12.08 2.94 18.73
N ARG A 254 -10.85 2.46 18.64
CA ARG A 254 -10.28 1.73 17.50
C ARG A 254 -9.49 0.56 18.05
N ASN A 255 -10.01 -0.63 17.86
CA ASN A 255 -9.32 -1.86 18.23
C ASN A 255 -9.00 -2.63 16.96
N SER A 256 -7.81 -3.18 16.89
CA SER A 256 -7.40 -4.06 15.81
C SER A 256 -6.61 -5.24 16.33
N ILE A 257 -6.59 -6.30 15.56
CA ILE A 257 -5.68 -7.42 15.76
C ILE A 257 -5.26 -7.90 14.38
N GLU A 258 -3.95 -8.02 14.18
CA GLU A 258 -3.37 -8.55 12.97
C GLU A 258 -2.41 -9.70 13.30
N GLY A 259 -2.27 -10.64 12.37
CA GLY A 259 -1.35 -11.75 12.50
C GLY A 259 -0.78 -12.16 11.16
N VAL A 260 0.52 -12.46 11.14
CA VAL A 260 1.26 -12.91 9.96
C VAL A 260 2.07 -14.14 10.32
N THR A 261 1.80 -15.26 9.64
CA THR A 261 2.54 -16.50 9.87
C THR A 261 4.02 -16.38 9.43
N PRO A 262 4.94 -17.18 10.00
CA PRO A 262 6.36 -17.13 9.63
C PRO A 262 6.66 -17.48 8.18
N SER A 263 5.78 -18.24 7.54
CA SER A 263 5.94 -18.78 6.19
C SER A 263 5.11 -18.05 5.14
N PHE A 264 4.40 -16.97 5.52
CA PHE A 264 3.67 -16.14 4.57
C PHE A 264 4.64 -15.46 3.60
N GLU A 265 4.29 -15.47 2.31
CA GLU A 265 5.09 -14.82 1.29
C GLU A 265 4.20 -14.08 0.29
N SER A 266 4.52 -12.82 0.02
CA SER A 266 3.88 -12.01 -1.02
C SER A 266 4.93 -11.39 -1.93
N ARG A 267 5.20 -12.06 -3.07
CA ARG A 267 6.23 -11.62 -4.04
C ARG A 267 5.73 -10.54 -5.00
N ALA A 268 4.43 -10.45 -5.20
CA ALA A 268 3.78 -9.37 -5.93
C ALA A 268 3.44 -8.16 -5.04
N GLY A 269 3.54 -8.32 -3.71
CA GLY A 269 3.26 -7.29 -2.71
C GLY A 269 4.49 -6.87 -1.90
N PHE A 270 4.21 -6.26 -0.76
CA PHE A 270 5.21 -5.74 0.17
C PHE A 270 4.80 -6.01 1.62
N VAL A 271 5.17 -7.19 2.14
CA VAL A 271 4.96 -7.57 3.54
C VAL A 271 6.34 -7.78 4.19
N PRO A 272 6.90 -6.76 4.85
CA PRO A 272 8.30 -6.78 5.30
C PRO A 272 8.50 -7.53 6.64
N ARG A 273 7.45 -7.61 7.48
CA ARG A 273 7.50 -8.28 8.78
C ARG A 273 6.65 -9.55 8.75
N LEU A 274 7.23 -10.65 9.21
CA LEU A 274 6.58 -11.95 9.36
C LEU A 274 6.69 -12.41 10.82
N ASP A 275 6.00 -13.51 11.12
CA ASP A 275 6.04 -14.19 12.42
C ASP A 275 5.65 -13.27 13.57
N TYR A 276 4.41 -12.80 13.55
CA TYR A 276 3.88 -12.05 14.68
C TYR A 276 2.35 -12.07 14.78
N VAL A 277 1.85 -11.82 15.99
CA VAL A 277 0.47 -11.37 16.24
C VAL A 277 0.52 -10.08 17.03
N GLN A 278 -0.29 -9.10 16.63
CA GLN A 278 -0.31 -7.76 17.20
C GLN A 278 -1.72 -7.25 17.45
N PRO A 279 -2.28 -7.45 18.66
CA PRO A 279 -3.45 -6.73 19.11
C PRO A 279 -3.09 -5.27 19.46
N GLN A 280 -3.96 -4.36 19.07
CA GLN A 280 -3.92 -2.95 19.43
C GLN A 280 -5.30 -2.49 19.89
N PHE A 281 -5.32 -1.67 20.93
CA PHE A 281 -6.53 -1.00 21.37
C PHE A 281 -6.28 0.50 21.54
N ASN A 282 -7.28 1.30 21.18
CA ASN A 282 -7.30 2.74 21.38
C ASN A 282 -8.67 3.12 21.91
N GLN A 283 -8.73 3.72 23.09
CA GLN A 283 -9.94 4.11 23.78
C GLN A 283 -9.91 5.62 24.00
N ARG A 284 -10.87 6.34 23.41
CA ARG A 284 -11.02 7.78 23.56
C ARG A 284 -12.29 8.09 24.33
N TYR A 285 -12.17 8.72 25.48
CA TYR A 285 -13.27 9.38 26.17
C TYR A 285 -13.11 10.89 26.07
N THR A 286 -14.18 11.60 25.76
CA THR A 286 -14.22 13.07 25.68
C THR A 286 -15.43 13.58 26.44
N TYR A 287 -15.18 14.23 27.56
CA TYR A 287 -16.16 15.01 28.30
C TYR A 287 -16.21 16.43 27.73
N PHE A 288 -17.42 16.94 27.54
CA PHE A 288 -17.67 18.32 27.14
C PHE A 288 -18.37 19.05 28.28
N GLY A 289 -17.75 20.13 28.76
CA GLY A 289 -18.31 20.95 29.82
C GLY A 289 -19.56 21.70 29.37
N LYS A 290 -20.46 21.97 30.32
CA LYS A 290 -21.59 22.88 30.09
C LYS A 290 -21.07 24.32 29.96
N ARG A 291 -21.82 25.16 29.24
CA ARG A 291 -21.51 26.59 29.09
C ARG A 291 -21.23 27.22 30.47
N GLY A 292 -20.07 27.85 30.62
CA GLY A 292 -19.65 28.55 31.84
C GLY A 292 -18.89 27.69 32.86
N GLN A 293 -18.78 26.37 32.68
CA GLN A 293 -17.93 25.53 33.53
C GLN A 293 -16.44 25.86 33.38
N ARG A 294 -15.67 25.57 34.43
CA ARG A 294 -14.21 25.77 34.42
C ARG A 294 -13.49 24.81 33.48
N VAL A 295 -13.99 23.58 33.33
CA VAL A 295 -13.47 22.59 32.37
C VAL A 295 -14.39 22.63 31.15
N GLU A 296 -13.85 23.07 30.01
CA GLU A 296 -14.57 23.12 28.74
C GLU A 296 -14.52 21.76 28.03
N GLN A 297 -13.39 21.07 28.12
CA GLN A 297 -13.21 19.73 27.56
C GLN A 297 -12.21 18.92 28.40
N ALA A 298 -12.50 17.64 28.59
CA ALA A 298 -11.53 16.68 29.13
C ALA A 298 -11.47 15.47 28.21
N MET A 299 -10.29 15.14 27.68
CA MET A 299 -10.07 13.99 26.81
C MET A 299 -9.10 13.02 27.47
N PHE A 300 -9.48 11.75 27.49
CA PHE A 300 -8.65 10.65 27.94
C PHE A 300 -8.50 9.68 26.77
N TYR A 301 -7.26 9.39 26.40
CA TYR A 301 -6.88 8.53 25.29
C TYR A 301 -5.97 7.44 25.82
N LEU A 302 -6.52 6.25 26.04
CA LEU A 302 -5.77 5.07 26.44
C LEU A 302 -5.45 4.26 25.18
N SER A 303 -4.18 4.08 24.89
CA SER A 303 -3.72 3.20 23.81
C SER A 303 -2.82 2.11 24.33
N GLY A 304 -2.95 0.91 23.77
CA GLY A 304 -2.04 -0.17 24.05
C GLY A 304 -1.84 -1.06 22.84
N GLN A 305 -0.66 -1.66 22.77
CA GLN A 305 -0.24 -2.57 21.71
C GLN A 305 0.64 -3.64 22.35
N GLY A 306 0.45 -4.89 21.94
CA GLY A 306 1.38 -5.96 22.26
C GLY A 306 1.81 -6.66 20.98
N THR A 307 3.03 -7.17 20.95
CA THR A 307 3.53 -7.99 19.83
C THR A 307 4.06 -9.30 20.36
N TRP A 308 3.61 -10.41 19.78
CA TRP A 308 4.07 -11.77 20.07
C TRP A 308 4.69 -12.36 18.80
N ALA A 309 5.52 -13.40 18.92
CA ALA A 309 5.72 -14.29 17.78
C ALA A 309 4.40 -15.01 17.48
N TYR A 310 4.23 -15.52 16.26
CA TYR A 310 2.92 -15.98 15.81
C TYR A 310 2.37 -17.12 16.68
N ASN A 311 3.20 -18.12 16.96
CA ASN A 311 2.81 -19.29 17.76
C ASN A 311 2.66 -18.95 19.25
N ASP A 312 3.55 -18.12 19.79
CA ASP A 312 3.59 -17.68 21.19
C ASP A 312 2.27 -17.04 21.64
N PHE A 313 1.62 -16.27 20.75
CA PHE A 313 0.31 -15.68 21.02
C PHE A 313 -0.76 -16.74 21.32
N PHE A 314 -0.82 -17.79 20.51
CA PHE A 314 -1.80 -18.87 20.68
C PHE A 314 -1.42 -19.85 21.80
N ALA A 315 -0.14 -19.94 22.13
CA ALA A 315 0.36 -20.66 23.29
C ALA A 315 0.21 -19.88 24.61
N ALA A 316 -0.32 -18.65 24.57
CA ALA A 316 -0.46 -17.74 25.71
C ALA A 316 0.86 -17.42 26.43
N GLU A 317 1.96 -17.36 25.66
CA GLU A 317 3.26 -16.94 26.16
C GLU A 317 3.36 -15.41 26.30
N SER A 318 4.46 -14.94 26.89
CA SER A 318 4.68 -13.51 27.11
C SER A 318 4.96 -12.75 25.82
N PRO A 319 4.46 -11.52 25.66
CA PRO A 319 4.73 -10.69 24.48
C PRO A 319 6.22 -10.36 24.35
N LEU A 320 6.67 -10.25 23.10
CA LEU A 320 7.96 -9.67 22.71
C LEU A 320 8.00 -8.17 22.98
N GLU A 321 6.91 -7.46 22.69
CA GLU A 321 6.80 -6.03 22.93
C GLU A 321 5.47 -5.71 23.60
N THR A 322 5.46 -4.77 24.53
CA THR A 322 4.24 -4.21 25.09
C THR A 322 4.41 -2.72 25.25
N ARG A 323 3.46 -1.96 24.73
CA ARG A 323 3.39 -0.51 24.89
C ARG A 323 2.01 -0.15 25.39
N LEU A 324 1.94 0.66 26.44
CA LEU A 324 0.72 1.18 27.01
C LEU A 324 0.92 2.67 27.27
N SER A 325 -0.02 3.50 26.87
CA SER A 325 0.01 4.93 27.14
C SER A 325 -1.38 5.47 27.44
N LEU A 326 -1.44 6.43 28.36
CA LEU A 326 -2.66 7.15 28.68
C LEU A 326 -2.41 8.63 28.48
N SER A 327 -2.87 9.20 27.37
CA SER A 327 -2.84 10.65 27.17
C SER A 327 -4.11 11.29 27.70
N SER A 328 -3.97 12.21 28.64
CA SER A 328 -5.04 12.98 29.23
C SER A 328 -4.84 14.45 28.88
N SER A 329 -5.88 15.14 28.41
CA SER A 329 -5.85 16.57 28.16
C SER A 329 -7.08 17.26 28.74
N LEU A 330 -6.88 18.40 29.38
CA LEU A 330 -7.91 19.25 29.96
C LEU A 330 -7.82 20.62 29.30
N GLN A 331 -8.93 21.08 28.74
CA GLN A 331 -9.09 22.45 28.28
C GLN A 331 -9.96 23.19 29.28
N LEU A 332 -9.39 24.23 29.89
CA LEU A 332 -10.03 25.05 30.88
C LEU A 332 -10.50 26.37 30.26
N ARG A 333 -11.53 26.95 30.87
CA ARG A 333 -12.05 28.26 30.50
C ARG A 333 -10.95 29.31 30.58
N GLY A 334 -10.91 30.17 29.57
CA GLY A 334 -9.85 31.18 29.42
C GLY A 334 -8.65 30.70 28.61
N GLY A 335 -8.74 29.54 27.95
CA GLY A 335 -7.76 29.07 26.97
C GLY A 335 -6.60 28.26 27.56
N TRP A 336 -6.63 27.93 28.85
CA TRP A 336 -5.58 27.12 29.49
C TRP A 336 -5.72 25.65 29.10
N GLY A 337 -4.59 24.99 28.78
CA GLY A 337 -4.52 23.56 28.50
C GLY A 337 -3.57 22.85 29.47
N LEU A 338 -3.98 21.69 29.99
CA LEU A 338 -3.12 20.80 30.77
C LEU A 338 -3.09 19.43 30.10
N GLY A 339 -1.90 18.82 30.01
CA GLY A 339 -1.70 17.50 29.39
C GLY A 339 -0.89 16.58 30.30
N PHE A 340 -1.22 15.30 30.32
CA PHE A 340 -0.49 14.27 31.06
C PHE A 340 -0.47 12.98 30.24
N THR A 341 0.72 12.43 29.93
CA THR A 341 0.87 11.26 29.06
C THR A 341 1.86 10.25 29.63
N PRO A 342 1.52 9.51 30.70
CA PRO A 342 2.32 8.37 31.16
C PRO A 342 2.34 7.28 30.09
N SER A 343 3.51 6.63 29.96
CA SER A 343 3.72 5.48 29.09
C SER A 343 4.50 4.38 29.81
N LEU A 344 4.19 3.14 29.49
CA LEU A 344 4.90 1.94 29.89
C LEU A 344 5.30 1.19 28.61
N GLU A 345 6.58 0.93 28.45
CA GLU A 345 7.11 0.16 27.31
C GLU A 345 7.99 -0.97 27.82
N ARG A 346 7.79 -2.17 27.26
CA ARG A 346 8.59 -3.37 27.53
C ARG A 346 9.00 -3.98 26.20
N PHE A 347 10.27 -4.35 26.10
CA PHE A 347 10.84 -5.04 24.95
C PHE A 347 11.57 -6.28 25.44
N ALA A 348 11.37 -7.41 24.77
CA ALA A 348 12.06 -8.66 24.98
C ALA A 348 12.83 -9.03 23.70
N PHE A 349 14.04 -9.54 23.90
CA PHE A 349 14.93 -9.94 22.82
C PHE A 349 14.83 -11.45 22.61
N GLN A 350 14.84 -11.90 21.36
CA GLN A 350 14.92 -13.33 21.01
C GLN A 350 16.35 -13.65 20.57
N PRO A 351 17.19 -14.27 21.44
CA PRO A 351 18.60 -14.53 21.13
C PRO A 351 18.79 -15.40 19.88
N GLU A 352 17.87 -16.32 19.63
CA GLU A 352 17.92 -17.29 18.51
C GLU A 352 18.01 -16.61 17.14
N ARG A 353 17.35 -15.45 16.96
CA ARG A 353 17.36 -14.68 15.71
C ARG A 353 18.70 -13.98 15.44
N TYR A 354 19.61 -13.95 16.42
CA TYR A 354 20.90 -13.27 16.33
C TYR A 354 22.09 -14.24 16.38
N THR A 355 21.84 -15.54 16.37
CA THR A 355 22.88 -16.59 16.42
C THR A 355 23.85 -16.55 15.23
N THR A 356 23.46 -15.93 14.12
CA THR A 356 24.29 -15.75 12.92
C THR A 356 24.99 -14.39 12.84
N TYR A 357 24.73 -13.48 13.79
CA TYR A 357 25.35 -12.16 13.83
C TYR A 357 26.60 -12.20 14.70
N ALA A 358 27.74 -11.78 14.14
CA ALA A 358 28.98 -11.59 14.88
C ALA A 358 29.35 -10.11 14.86
N VAL A 359 29.86 -9.59 15.98
CA VAL A 359 30.52 -8.29 16.01
C VAL A 359 31.87 -8.46 15.33
N GLU A 360 32.08 -7.75 14.23
CA GLU A 360 33.41 -7.64 13.63
C GLU A 360 34.31 -6.95 14.64
N THR A 361 35.15 -7.75 15.31
CA THR A 361 36.20 -7.22 16.17
C THR A 361 37.33 -6.81 15.25
N PRO A 362 37.71 -5.52 15.19
CA PRO A 362 38.87 -5.12 14.41
C PRO A 362 40.06 -5.89 14.96
N ARG A 363 40.67 -6.76 14.15
CA ARG A 363 41.98 -7.30 14.48
C ARG A 363 42.92 -6.10 14.56
N SER A 364 43.35 -5.79 15.78
CA SER A 364 44.52 -5.00 16.15
C SER A 364 45.09 -4.12 15.03
N ALA A 365 44.88 -2.81 15.17
CA ALA A 365 45.55 -1.71 14.48
C ALA A 365 46.72 -2.12 13.56
N THR A 366 46.45 -2.27 12.26
CA THR A 366 47.35 -1.84 11.15
C THR A 366 46.72 -2.19 9.80
N ARG A 367 45.92 -1.27 9.28
CA ARG A 367 46.05 -0.65 7.93
C ARG A 367 44.74 0.02 7.56
N LEU A 368 44.81 1.34 7.44
CA LEU A 368 44.08 2.03 6.38
C LEU A 368 44.59 1.45 5.06
N ASP A 369 43.69 1.00 4.19
CA ASP A 369 43.89 1.12 2.75
C ASP A 369 42.56 1.51 2.09
N THR A 370 42.74 2.41 1.13
CA THR A 370 41.84 3.28 0.35
C THR A 370 40.56 2.68 -0.20
#